data_AF-A0A497HSW5-F1
#
_entry.id   AF-A0A497HSW5-F1
#
_cell.length_a   1.000
_cell.length_b   1.000
_cell.length_c   1.000
_cell.angle_alpha   90.00
_cell.angle_beta   90.00
_cell.angle_gamma   90.00
#
_symmetry.space_group_name_H-M   'P 1'
#
loop_
_entity.id
_entity.type
_entity.pdbx_description
1 polymer ?
#
loop_
_entity_poly.entity_id
_entity_poly.type
_entity_poly.pdbx_seq_one_letter_code
_entity_poly.pdbx_strand_id
1 'polypeptide(L)'
;MAGFTFVLVDEPSLRDLKNLEQAMLKFLHYIGYLPEENPKSAGYRLLTECFLAHPTRAFTVDELLDLLGLGKNRSTLYYYLNKLKGYELLDEVQVELEEPLGEGERKKTRKAYRLKFGDFRMAFNITLKKAESVLDVYRDNVDHLAKLLKDSL
;
A
#
# COMPACT_ATOMS: atom_id res chain seq x y z
N MET A 1 1.59 -14.78 -0.93
CA MET A 1 1.94 -13.35 -1.11
C MET A 1 0.80 -12.67 -1.83
N ALA A 2 0.30 -11.54 -1.33
CA ALA A 2 -0.66 -10.74 -2.09
C ALA A 2 0.12 -10.03 -3.21
N GLY A 3 -0.10 -10.46 -4.46
CA GLY A 3 0.43 -9.74 -5.61
C GLY A 3 -0.28 -8.40 -5.75
N PHE A 4 0.41 -7.39 -6.27
CA PHE A 4 -0.21 -6.16 -6.76
C PHE A 4 -0.25 -6.21 -8.28
N THR A 5 -1.27 -5.59 -8.87
CA THR A 5 -1.42 -5.49 -10.32
C THR A 5 -1.10 -4.07 -10.74
N PHE A 6 -0.10 -3.88 -11.60
CA PHE A 6 0.02 -2.64 -12.35
C PHE A 6 -0.93 -2.72 -13.55
N VAL A 7 -1.82 -1.75 -13.65
CA VAL A 7 -2.61 -1.54 -14.87
C VAL A 7 -1.83 -0.54 -15.72
N LEU A 8 -1.52 -0.90 -16.95
CA LEU A 8 -1.02 0.08 -17.92
C LEU A 8 -2.19 0.98 -18.28
N VAL A 9 -2.10 2.23 -17.84
CA VAL A 9 -3.08 3.27 -18.11
C VAL A 9 -2.42 4.35 -18.97
N ASP A 10 -3.05 4.70 -20.08
CA ASP A 10 -2.65 5.82 -20.94
C ASP A 10 -3.17 7.12 -20.32
N GLU A 11 -2.55 7.51 -19.20
CA GLU A 11 -3.00 8.62 -18.39
C GLU A 11 -1.95 9.74 -18.35
N PRO A 12 -2.37 11.02 -18.37
CA PRO A 12 -1.47 12.14 -18.42
C PRO A 12 -0.59 12.22 -17.17
N SER A 13 0.59 12.80 -17.33
CA SER A 13 1.49 13.04 -16.21
C SER A 13 0.80 13.87 -15.14
N LEU A 14 0.93 13.45 -13.88
CA LEU A 14 0.41 14.22 -12.73
C LEU A 14 1.24 15.49 -12.44
N ARG A 15 2.31 15.75 -13.20
CA ARG A 15 3.25 16.87 -12.97
C ARG A 15 2.60 18.24 -13.05
N ASP A 16 1.55 18.39 -13.85
CA ASP A 16 0.87 19.67 -14.03
C ASP A 16 -0.19 19.94 -12.95
N LEU A 17 -0.50 18.94 -12.11
CA LEU A 17 -1.47 19.08 -11.02
C LEU A 17 -0.86 19.82 -9.85
N LYS A 18 -1.45 20.97 -9.51
CA LYS A 18 -1.01 21.81 -8.37
C LYS A 18 -1.70 21.47 -7.06
N ASN A 19 -2.80 20.71 -7.11
CA ASN A 19 -3.57 20.31 -5.94
C ASN A 19 -3.13 18.91 -5.48
N LEU A 20 -2.66 18.80 -4.24
CA LEU A 20 -2.16 17.54 -3.66
C LEU A 20 -3.25 16.47 -3.56
N GLU A 21 -4.46 16.82 -3.14
CA GLU A 21 -5.58 15.87 -3.01
C GLU A 21 -5.92 15.27 -4.38
N GLN A 22 -6.03 16.10 -5.40
CA GLN A 22 -6.29 15.67 -6.77
C GLN A 22 -5.17 14.78 -7.31
N ALA A 23 -3.90 15.19 -7.14
CA ALA A 23 -2.76 14.39 -7.59
C ALA A 23 -2.70 13.03 -6.88
N MET A 24 -2.96 13.00 -5.57
CA MET A 24 -2.97 11.77 -4.78
C MET A 24 -4.12 10.84 -5.18
N LEU A 25 -5.35 11.37 -5.35
CA LEU A 25 -6.49 10.57 -5.79
C LEU A 25 -6.23 9.89 -7.13
N LYS A 26 -5.73 10.64 -8.11
CA LYS A 26 -5.38 10.12 -9.43
C LYS A 26 -4.28 9.07 -9.36
N PHE A 27 -3.20 9.37 -8.64
CA PHE A 27 -2.11 8.42 -8.47
C PHE A 27 -2.59 7.10 -7.87
N LEU A 28 -3.37 7.17 -6.79
CA LEU A 28 -3.89 5.99 -6.10
C LEU A 28 -4.90 5.21 -6.94
N HIS A 29 -5.66 5.88 -7.80
CA HIS A 29 -6.52 5.23 -8.77
C HIS A 29 -5.69 4.51 -9.86
N TYR A 30 -4.70 5.18 -10.45
CA TYR A 30 -3.84 4.65 -11.52
C TYR A 30 -3.06 3.40 -11.09
N ILE A 31 -2.57 3.37 -9.86
CA ILE A 31 -1.87 2.17 -9.34
C ILE A 31 -2.82 1.04 -8.92
N GLY A 32 -4.14 1.24 -9.03
CA GLY A 32 -5.17 0.26 -8.65
C GLY A 32 -5.44 0.18 -7.14
N TYR A 33 -4.97 1.15 -6.34
CA TYR A 33 -5.23 1.18 -4.91
C TYR A 33 -6.69 1.54 -4.62
N LEU A 34 -7.17 2.64 -5.21
CA LEU A 34 -8.56 3.09 -5.10
C LEU A 34 -9.39 2.64 -6.31
N PRO A 35 -10.62 2.13 -6.09
CA PRO A 35 -11.52 1.81 -7.19
C PRO A 35 -11.99 3.08 -7.92
N GLU A 36 -12.14 4.19 -7.21
CA GLU A 36 -12.64 5.48 -7.71
C GLU A 36 -11.92 6.64 -7.01
N GLU A 37 -11.86 7.80 -7.66
CA GLU A 37 -11.30 9.06 -7.12
C GLU A 37 -12.24 9.67 -6.06
N ASN A 38 -12.33 9.06 -4.87
CA ASN A 38 -13.18 9.53 -3.76
C ASN A 38 -12.36 9.89 -2.50
N PRO A 39 -12.23 11.18 -2.14
CA PRO A 39 -11.47 11.62 -0.96
C PRO A 39 -12.12 11.20 0.37
N LYS A 40 -13.41 10.86 0.37
CA LYS A 40 -14.11 10.38 1.57
C LYS A 40 -13.98 8.86 1.76
N SER A 41 -13.37 8.16 0.80
CA SER A 41 -13.22 6.70 0.88
C SER A 41 -12.30 6.30 2.04
N ALA A 42 -12.60 5.15 2.67
CA ALA A 42 -11.78 4.65 3.77
C ALA A 42 -10.32 4.38 3.34
N GLY A 43 -10.09 3.96 2.09
CA GLY A 43 -8.75 3.74 1.56
C GLY A 43 -7.95 5.04 1.42
N TYR A 44 -8.56 6.10 0.89
CA TYR A 44 -7.89 7.39 0.75
C TYR A 44 -7.51 7.96 2.12
N ARG A 45 -8.47 7.96 3.05
CA ARG A 45 -8.29 8.44 4.42
C ARG A 45 -7.26 7.61 5.20
N LEU A 46 -7.28 6.28 5.05
CA LEU A 46 -6.30 5.38 5.68
C LEU A 46 -4.86 5.77 5.32
N LEU A 47 -4.59 6.01 4.04
CA LEU A 47 -3.25 6.40 3.63
C LEU A 47 -2.93 7.83 4.07
N THR A 48 -3.81 8.79 3.81
CA THR A 48 -3.53 10.22 3.99
C THR A 48 -3.61 10.68 5.43
N GLU A 49 -4.70 10.39 6.14
CA GLU A 49 -4.97 10.84 7.50
C GLU A 49 -4.22 10.01 8.56
N CYS A 50 -3.89 8.74 8.26
CA CYS A 50 -3.14 7.90 9.20
C CYS A 50 -1.66 7.82 8.84
N PHE A 51 -1.30 7.22 7.71
CA PHE A 51 0.11 6.89 7.42
C PHE A 51 0.93 8.06 6.91
N LEU A 52 0.39 8.95 6.08
CA LEU A 52 1.14 10.11 5.58
C LEU A 52 1.16 11.27 6.57
N ALA A 53 0.07 11.50 7.30
CA ALA A 53 0.03 12.50 8.37
C ALA A 53 0.92 12.11 9.57
N HIS A 54 1.11 10.80 9.81
CA HIS A 54 1.91 10.27 10.93
C HIS A 54 2.88 9.18 10.48
N PRO A 55 3.91 9.51 9.67
CA PRO A 55 4.75 8.52 8.99
C PRO A 55 5.52 7.57 9.91
N THR A 56 5.86 8.01 11.11
CA THR A 56 6.62 7.19 12.08
C THR A 56 5.73 6.45 13.08
N ARG A 57 4.43 6.77 13.15
CA ARG A 57 3.51 6.19 14.11
C ARG A 57 3.04 4.81 13.64
N ALA A 58 2.99 3.88 14.59
CA ALA A 58 2.32 2.59 14.40
C ALA A 58 0.86 2.69 14.88
N PHE A 59 -0.06 2.18 14.08
CA PHE A 59 -1.48 2.14 14.37
C PHE A 59 -1.96 0.69 14.49
N THR A 60 -2.62 0.38 15.59
CA THR A 60 -3.32 -0.89 15.76
C THR A 60 -4.56 -0.96 14.86
N VAL A 61 -5.05 -2.18 14.60
CA VAL A 61 -6.27 -2.39 13.80
C VAL A 61 -7.48 -1.68 14.42
N ASP A 62 -7.60 -1.72 15.75
CA ASP A 62 -8.75 -1.12 16.43
C ASP A 62 -8.70 0.43 16.34
N GLU A 63 -7.52 1.05 16.51
CA GLU A 63 -7.36 2.50 16.28
C GLU A 63 -7.73 2.91 14.85
N LEU A 64 -7.32 2.13 13.85
CA LEU A 64 -7.64 2.43 12.44
C LEU A 64 -9.14 2.32 12.17
N LEU A 65 -9.84 1.35 12.77
CA LEU A 65 -11.29 1.21 12.64
C LEU A 65 -12.01 2.44 13.21
N ASP A 66 -11.56 2.92 14.36
CA ASP A 66 -12.16 4.07 15.06
C ASP A 66 -11.90 5.37 14.29
N LEU A 67 -10.64 5.64 13.90
CA LEU A 67 -10.26 6.85 13.14
C LEU A 67 -10.99 6.95 11.79
N LEU A 68 -11.21 5.82 11.12
CA LEU A 68 -11.88 5.77 9.83
C LEU A 68 -13.41 5.70 9.96
N GLY A 69 -13.96 5.55 11.17
CA GLY A 69 -15.40 5.40 11.39
C GLY A 69 -15.97 4.12 10.77
N LEU A 70 -15.17 3.04 10.71
CA LEU A 70 -15.56 1.77 10.10
C LEU A 70 -16.32 0.84 11.07
N GLY A 71 -16.37 1.19 12.36
CA GLY A 71 -16.97 0.36 13.40
C GLY A 71 -16.34 -1.03 13.41
N LYS A 72 -17.15 -2.08 13.26
CA LYS A 72 -16.68 -3.47 13.26
C LYS A 72 -16.26 -4.00 11.87
N ASN A 73 -16.26 -3.18 10.82
CA ASN A 73 -15.94 -3.62 9.47
C ASN A 73 -14.43 -3.79 9.23
N ARG A 74 -13.89 -4.88 9.78
CA ARG A 74 -12.50 -5.30 9.59
C ARG A 74 -12.18 -5.68 8.15
N SER A 75 -13.16 -6.18 7.39
CA SER A 75 -12.95 -6.63 6.01
C SER A 75 -12.53 -5.49 5.10
N THR A 76 -13.22 -4.34 5.16
CA THR A 76 -12.86 -3.15 4.37
C THR A 76 -11.49 -2.62 4.77
N LEU A 77 -11.17 -2.58 6.07
CA LEU A 77 -9.85 -2.14 6.53
C LEU A 77 -8.73 -3.07 6.02
N TYR A 78 -8.90 -4.38 6.19
CA TYR A 78 -7.91 -5.36 5.73
C TYR A 78 -7.75 -5.37 4.22
N TYR A 79 -8.81 -5.12 3.45
CA TYR A 79 -8.70 -4.95 1.99
C TYR A 79 -7.67 -3.86 1.64
N TYR A 80 -7.80 -2.65 2.21
CA TYR A 80 -6.88 -1.56 1.92
C TYR A 80 -5.49 -1.75 2.54
N LEU A 81 -5.41 -2.29 3.75
CA LEU A 81 -4.11 -2.64 4.36
C LEU A 81 -3.35 -3.68 3.52
N ASN A 82 -4.04 -4.69 2.99
CA ASN A 82 -3.42 -5.71 2.16
C ASN A 82 -2.91 -5.14 0.83
N LYS A 83 -3.63 -4.19 0.22
CA LYS A 83 -3.12 -3.47 -0.95
C LYS A 83 -1.86 -2.67 -0.63
N LEU A 84 -1.87 -1.87 0.45
CA LEU A 84 -0.69 -1.08 0.86
C LEU A 84 0.52 -1.99 1.14
N LYS A 85 0.32 -3.13 1.80
CA LYS A 85 1.37 -4.14 1.97
C LYS A 85 1.85 -4.74 0.65
N GLY A 86 0.95 -4.98 -0.29
CA GLY A 86 1.29 -5.41 -1.64
C GLY A 86 2.24 -4.42 -2.31
N TYR A 87 2.00 -3.12 -2.16
CA TYR A 87 2.91 -2.07 -2.63
C TYR A 87 4.14 -1.86 -1.74
N GLU A 88 4.45 -2.73 -0.79
CA GLU A 88 5.60 -2.56 0.13
C GLU A 88 5.57 -1.26 0.96
N LEU A 89 4.38 -0.65 1.12
CA LEU A 89 4.26 0.64 1.80
C LEU A 89 4.22 0.52 3.32
N LEU A 90 3.89 -0.64 3.88
CA LEU A 90 3.69 -0.79 5.32
C LEU A 90 4.64 -1.81 5.93
N ASP A 91 5.15 -1.47 7.12
CA ASP A 91 5.70 -2.44 8.05
C ASP A 91 4.59 -2.97 8.97
N GLU A 92 4.65 -4.26 9.26
CA GLU A 92 3.86 -4.88 10.32
C GLU A 92 4.71 -5.01 11.58
N VAL A 93 4.25 -4.41 12.67
CA VAL A 93 4.99 -4.34 13.95
C VAL A 93 4.12 -4.83 15.10
N GLN A 94 4.76 -5.16 16.22
CA GLN A 94 4.11 -5.46 17.49
C GLN A 94 4.28 -4.24 18.40
N VAL A 95 3.18 -3.71 18.95
CA VAL A 95 3.19 -2.64 19.95
C VAL A 95 2.75 -3.20 21.29
N GLU A 96 3.43 -2.82 22.38
CA GLU A 96 3.05 -3.21 23.74
C GLU A 96 1.77 -2.48 24.16
N LEU A 97 0.88 -3.17 24.87
CA LEU A 97 -0.26 -2.54 25.53
C LEU A 97 0.18 -1.99 26.89
N GLU A 98 -0.27 -0.78 27.23
CA GLU A 98 -0.08 -0.13 28.52
C GLU A 98 -0.96 -0.71 29.64
N GLU A 99 -1.56 -1.90 29.46
CA GLU A 99 -2.36 -2.54 30.51
C GLU A 99 -1.47 -2.85 31.72
N PRO A 100 -1.87 -2.49 32.96
CA PRO A 100 -1.13 -2.87 34.15
C PRO A 100 -1.15 -4.38 34.27
N LEU A 101 0.03 -4.98 34.24
CA LEU A 101 0.23 -6.41 34.40
C LEU A 101 0.65 -6.69 35.84
N GLY A 102 0.16 -7.80 36.38
CA GLY A 102 0.68 -8.32 37.65
C GLY A 102 2.17 -8.63 37.54
N GLU A 103 2.89 -8.57 38.66
CA GLU A 103 4.31 -8.93 38.73
C GLU A 103 4.55 -10.33 38.12
N GLY A 104 5.31 -10.38 37.01
CA GLY A 104 5.65 -11.62 36.31
C GLY A 104 4.86 -11.93 35.03
N GLU A 105 3.86 -11.14 34.66
CA GLU A 105 3.12 -11.34 33.41
C GLU A 105 3.81 -10.65 32.21
N ARG A 106 3.85 -11.34 31.06
CA ARG A 106 4.39 -10.77 29.82
C ARG A 106 3.49 -9.65 29.30
N LYS A 107 4.11 -8.55 28.88
CA LYS A 107 3.41 -7.47 28.16
C LYS A 107 2.64 -7.99 26.97
N LYS A 108 1.32 -7.80 26.99
CA LYS A 108 0.46 -8.13 25.85
C LYS A 108 0.85 -7.21 24.69
N THR A 109 1.14 -7.79 23.53
CA THR A 109 1.39 -7.01 22.32
C THR A 109 0.20 -7.06 21.38
N ARG A 110 -0.01 -6.00 20.60
CA ARG A 110 -0.95 -5.99 19.48
C ARG A 110 -0.22 -5.73 18.18
N LYS A 111 -0.75 -6.34 17.13
CA LYS A 111 -0.34 -6.08 15.76
C LYS A 111 -0.74 -4.66 15.35
N ALA A 112 0.23 -3.94 14.80
CA ALA A 112 0.08 -2.58 14.30
C ALA A 112 0.79 -2.42 12.95
N TYR A 113 0.45 -1.34 12.26
CA TYR A 113 1.02 -0.99 10.96
C TYR A 113 1.58 0.42 10.99
N ARG A 114 2.69 0.63 10.30
CA ARG A 114 3.27 1.97 10.09
C ARG A 114 3.77 2.10 8.65
N LEU A 115 3.95 3.33 8.19
CA LEU A 115 4.58 3.59 6.90
C LEU A 115 6.03 3.09 6.94
N LYS A 116 6.39 2.26 5.97
CA LYS A 116 7.75 1.72 5.84
C LYS A 116 8.73 2.87 5.67
N PHE A 117 9.84 2.82 6.42
CA PHE A 117 10.84 3.89 6.54
C PHE A 117 10.35 5.25 7.05
N GLY A 118 9.06 5.42 7.34
CA GLY A 118 8.48 6.74 7.56
C GLY A 118 8.57 7.67 6.34
N ASP A 119 8.77 7.12 5.15
CA ASP A 119 8.91 7.90 3.92
C ASP A 119 8.20 7.19 2.76
N PHE A 120 7.14 7.84 2.26
CA PHE A 120 6.30 7.30 1.20
C PHE A 120 7.07 7.07 -0.10
N ARG A 121 7.98 8.00 -0.47
CA ARG A 121 8.76 7.91 -1.69
C ARG A 121 9.76 6.76 -1.59
N MET A 122 10.47 6.62 -0.48
CA MET A 122 11.41 5.52 -0.27
C MET A 122 10.70 4.17 -0.30
N ALA A 123 9.55 4.05 0.38
CA ALA A 123 8.76 2.84 0.39
C ALA A 123 8.26 2.48 -1.02
N PHE A 124 7.66 3.44 -1.74
CA PHE A 124 7.12 3.19 -3.08
C PHE A 124 8.21 2.92 -4.13
N ASN A 125 9.43 3.44 -3.94
CA ASN A 125 10.57 3.13 -4.80
C ASN A 125 10.93 1.63 -4.79
N ILE A 126 10.59 0.89 -3.73
CA ILE A 126 10.73 -0.58 -3.72
C ILE A 126 9.75 -1.20 -4.72
N THR A 127 8.50 -0.74 -4.73
CA THR A 127 7.46 -1.19 -5.67
C THR A 127 7.89 -0.96 -7.10
N LEU A 128 8.43 0.24 -7.40
CA LEU A 128 8.90 0.61 -8.74
C LEU A 128 10.04 -0.31 -9.19
N LYS A 129 11.05 -0.53 -8.35
CA LYS A 129 12.16 -1.46 -8.66
C LYS A 129 11.68 -2.89 -8.90
N LYS A 130 10.69 -3.36 -8.13
CA LYS A 130 10.07 -4.67 -8.36
C LYS A 130 9.35 -4.71 -9.70
N ALA A 131 8.66 -3.63 -10.08
CA ALA A 131 7.98 -3.51 -11.37
C ALA A 131 8.97 -3.58 -12.54
N GLU A 132 10.06 -2.81 -12.46
CA GLU A 132 11.14 -2.81 -13.46
C GLU A 132 11.70 -4.21 -13.67
N SER A 133 12.01 -4.92 -12.58
CA SER A 133 12.52 -6.29 -12.65
C SER A 133 11.51 -7.27 -13.27
N VAL A 134 10.20 -7.10 -13.04
CA VAL A 134 9.16 -7.93 -13.68
C VAL A 134 9.07 -7.64 -15.17
N LEU A 135 9.17 -6.37 -15.58
CA LEU A 135 9.17 -5.98 -16.99
C LEU A 135 10.40 -6.52 -17.73
N ASP A 136 11.56 -6.54 -17.09
CA ASP A 136 12.78 -7.16 -17.63
C ASP A 136 12.56 -8.66 -17.92
N VAL A 137 11.99 -9.39 -16.97
CA VAL A 137 11.66 -10.82 -17.15
C VAL A 137 10.65 -11.02 -18.29
N TYR A 138 9.64 -10.15 -18.40
CA TYR A 138 8.66 -10.24 -19.49
C TYR A 138 9.27 -9.96 -20.86
N ARG A 139 10.19 -9.00 -20.95
CA ARG A 139 10.96 -8.74 -22.18
C ARG A 139 11.75 -9.97 -22.59
N ASP A 140 12.51 -10.57 -21.66
CA ASP A 140 13.30 -11.78 -21.93
C ASP A 140 12.40 -12.94 -22.41
N ASN A 141 11.23 -13.10 -21.78
CA ASN A 141 10.25 -14.11 -22.19
C ASN A 141 9.69 -13.86 -23.60
N VAL A 142 9.36 -12.60 -23.93
CA VAL A 142 8.87 -12.24 -25.27
C VAL A 142 9.94 -12.49 -26.32
N ASP A 143 11.19 -12.13 -26.05
CA ASP A 143 12.32 -12.37 -26.96
C ASP A 143 12.54 -13.87 -27.18
N HIS A 144 12.45 -14.67 -26.10
CA HIS A 144 12.53 -16.13 -26.19
C HIS A 144 11.39 -16.73 -27.04
N LEU A 145 10.15 -16.30 -26.80
CA LEU A 145 8.99 -16.75 -27.58
C LEU A 145 9.12 -16.36 -29.05
N ALA A 146 9.58 -15.14 -29.34
CA ALA A 146 9.80 -14.66 -30.70
C ALA A 146 10.82 -15.52 -31.46
N LYS A 147 11.86 -16.02 -30.76
CA LYS A 147 12.83 -16.95 -31.33
C LYS A 147 12.19 -18.31 -31.64
N LEU A 148 11.46 -18.90 -30.70
CA LEU A 148 10.80 -20.19 -30.89
C LEU A 148 9.82 -20.18 -32.07
N LEU A 149 9.08 -19.08 -32.24
CA LEU A 149 8.15 -18.91 -33.35
C LEU A 149 8.86 -18.86 -34.71
N LYS A 150 10.03 -18.21 -34.79
CA LYS A 150 10.84 -18.18 -36.02
C LYS A 150 11.40 -19.55 -36.38
N ASP A 151 11.80 -20.33 -35.38
CA ASP A 151 12.38 -21.66 -35.59
C ASP A 151 11.31 -22.72 -35.93
N SER A 152 10.03 -22.42 -35.70
CA SER A 152 8.89 -23.33 -35.91
C SER A 152 8.10 -23.07 -37.19
N LEU A 153 8.47 -22.04 -37.98
CA LEU A 153 7.85 -21.63 -39.24
C LEU A 153 8.83 -21.81 -40.40
#